data_AF-A0A6I2FTQ7-F1
#
_entry.id   AF-A0A6I2FTQ7-F1
#
_cell.length_a   1.000
_cell.length_b   1.000
_cell.length_c   1.000
_cell.angle_alpha   90.00
_cell.angle_beta   90.00
_cell.angle_gamma   90.00
#
_symmetry.space_group_name_H-M   'P 1'
#
loop_
_entity.id
_entity.type
_entity.pdbx_description
1 polymer ?
#
loop_
_entity_poly.entity_id
_entity_poly.type
_entity_poly.pdbx_seq_one_letter_code
_entity_poly.pdbx_strand_id
1 'polypeptide(L)'
;MQQPFDQRAPYPEPAAPNQSAQQSGPGAPIECTYVADSTTALRLSRAMELARWRSPRTWVMVAVLPLVIMSRHIFDLITGAGQAHSGVFGILGVYFALLVLAVVIVALITGVRMMKRNPLVTAYASAGMPMGVRYSPGTMEVSLASEIRTIDYPGIKDVAFFRRSVFIRPENGHEFAIPRELVPEFAAELLRSGGVGTQIPSGGVDPATPTSARTRRQRWVVPVLTAAAVIAIAVGLLTTIGIVALKNDGDGRTSIATNEHAFGGDVVLDAVTRTLYVTNKDASAAGPESAGTLSVVDLSSNTVTATVPLPTGTPQGIALDSSTRTVYVLSVSNYTPTGSGVVTIIDAATNTVTATVPIDRRSFWLAVDESTHTTYVLNETNMGTAQPQYAAADSLSVIPPGSTVANAPVPTSIGPKGIVIDSHTAYVANLLDIQVIDLATNKRITSVPLPFTVELMLADHDTRTICAVSEDGRIAMIDARSATVTKTLDGLGRGSGTRDRRLEGLAFDSAANTLYLSSFEDNTVTAIDTVTGEITDTLSIRLPYGIAVDPRTHTLYAYSAGKVVVIPRKGS
;
A
#
# COMPACT_ATOMS: atom_id res chain seq x y z
N MET A 1 -43.64 37.53 -55.38
CA MET A 1 -42.40 38.23 -55.05
C MET A 1 -41.28 37.19 -54.98
N GLN A 2 -40.18 37.50 -55.67
CA GLN A 2 -38.86 36.83 -55.68
C GLN A 2 -38.71 35.49 -56.43
N GLN A 3 -37.98 35.61 -57.53
CA GLN A 3 -37.32 34.58 -58.32
C GLN A 3 -35.87 34.38 -57.78
N PRO A 4 -35.04 33.47 -58.34
CA PRO A 4 -34.28 32.44 -57.63
C PRO A 4 -32.79 32.79 -57.38
N PHE A 5 -32.08 31.99 -56.58
CA PHE A 5 -30.62 31.94 -56.64
C PHE A 5 -30.10 30.50 -56.64
N ASP A 6 -29.17 30.33 -57.56
CA ASP A 6 -28.65 29.13 -58.17
C ASP A 6 -27.34 28.70 -57.48
N GLN A 7 -26.89 27.49 -57.79
CA GLN A 7 -25.51 26.98 -57.65
C GLN A 7 -24.95 26.76 -56.23
N ARG A 8 -24.99 25.48 -55.82
CA ARG A 8 -23.98 24.89 -54.93
C ARG A 8 -22.60 25.06 -55.59
N ALA A 9 -21.76 25.92 -55.01
CA ALA A 9 -20.34 25.95 -55.32
C ALA A 9 -19.72 24.56 -55.06
N PRO A 10 -18.88 24.03 -55.96
CA PRO A 10 -18.06 22.87 -55.65
C PRO A 10 -17.13 23.21 -54.48
N TYR A 11 -16.95 22.28 -53.56
CA TYR A 11 -15.87 22.34 -52.58
C TYR A 11 -14.56 22.67 -53.30
N PRO A 12 -13.73 23.61 -52.81
CA PRO A 12 -12.40 23.79 -53.35
C PRO A 12 -11.65 22.47 -53.20
N GLU A 13 -11.26 21.94 -54.33
CA GLU A 13 -10.35 20.82 -54.49
C GLU A 13 -9.13 21.04 -53.56
N PRO A 14 -8.73 20.08 -52.72
CA PRO A 14 -7.53 20.25 -51.92
C PRO A 14 -6.35 20.41 -52.87
N ALA A 15 -5.63 21.53 -52.72
CA ALA A 15 -4.46 21.87 -53.53
C ALA A 15 -3.53 20.65 -53.69
N ALA A 16 -3.22 20.32 -54.95
CA ALA A 16 -2.21 19.35 -55.33
C ALA A 16 -0.83 19.72 -54.70
N PRO A 17 0.08 18.75 -54.54
CA PRO A 17 1.05 18.72 -53.45
C PRO A 17 2.06 19.87 -53.48
N ASN A 18 2.35 20.46 -52.32
CA ASN A 18 3.39 21.46 -52.07
C ASN A 18 4.81 20.90 -52.28
N GLN A 19 5.12 20.36 -53.46
CA GLN A 19 6.41 19.77 -53.79
C GLN A 19 6.84 20.20 -55.20
N SER A 20 8.03 20.77 -55.31
CA SER A 20 8.74 20.86 -56.58
C SER A 20 10.09 20.18 -56.41
N ALA A 21 10.34 19.15 -57.22
CA ALA A 21 11.65 18.54 -57.37
C ALA A 21 12.22 18.98 -58.72
N GLN A 22 13.33 19.71 -58.73
CA GLN A 22 14.01 20.14 -59.96
C GLN A 22 15.42 19.55 -60.01
N GLN A 23 15.81 19.03 -61.18
CA GLN A 23 17.11 18.46 -61.44
C GLN A 23 17.86 19.35 -62.44
N SER A 24 18.99 19.91 -62.02
CA SER A 24 19.77 20.89 -62.80
C SER A 24 20.78 20.25 -63.78
N GLY A 25 20.46 19.07 -64.34
CA GLY A 25 21.30 18.31 -65.28
C GLY A 25 21.80 16.93 -64.79
N PRO A 26 22.47 16.14 -65.64
CA PRO A 26 22.99 14.82 -65.27
C PRO A 26 24.09 14.93 -64.22
N GLY A 27 23.90 14.29 -63.06
CA GLY A 27 24.83 14.38 -61.92
C GLY A 27 24.66 15.65 -61.07
N ALA A 28 23.69 16.51 -61.38
CA ALA A 28 23.37 17.68 -60.59
C ALA A 28 22.58 17.30 -59.32
N PRO A 29 22.74 18.04 -58.22
CA PRO A 29 22.03 17.77 -56.98
C PRO A 29 20.52 17.92 -57.17
N ILE A 30 19.76 17.03 -56.51
CA ILE A 30 18.29 17.05 -56.55
C ILE A 30 17.79 17.91 -55.40
N GLU A 31 17.03 18.95 -55.73
CA GLU A 31 16.43 19.85 -54.74
C GLU A 31 14.95 19.52 -54.57
N CYS A 32 14.54 19.26 -53.32
CA CYS A 32 13.15 19.04 -52.93
C CYS A 32 12.71 20.18 -52.03
N THR A 33 11.60 20.85 -52.35
CA THR A 33 11.04 21.93 -51.52
C THR A 33 9.65 21.57 -50.98
N TYR A 34 9.29 22.13 -49.84
CA TYR A 34 8.01 21.93 -49.15
C TYR A 34 7.64 23.15 -48.30
N VAL A 35 6.36 23.53 -48.31
CA VAL A 35 5.84 24.63 -47.48
C VAL A 35 5.02 24.06 -46.32
N ALA A 36 5.36 24.45 -45.09
CA ALA A 36 4.76 23.97 -43.86
C ALA A 36 3.26 24.32 -43.75
N ASP A 37 2.43 23.33 -43.38
CA ASP A 37 1.00 23.51 -43.06
C ASP A 37 0.80 23.74 -41.55
N SER A 38 -0.43 24.06 -41.13
CA SER A 38 -0.75 24.34 -39.72
C SER A 38 -0.56 23.16 -38.75
N THR A 39 -0.34 21.96 -39.28
CA THR A 39 -0.15 20.71 -38.55
C THR A 39 1.27 20.15 -38.64
N THR A 40 2.11 20.66 -39.55
CA THR A 40 3.48 20.19 -39.78
C THR A 40 4.32 20.24 -38.51
N ALA A 41 4.33 21.36 -37.78
CA ALA A 41 5.08 21.49 -36.52
C ALA A 41 4.70 20.41 -35.48
N LEU A 42 3.40 20.11 -35.33
CA LEU A 42 2.93 19.10 -34.36
C LEU A 42 3.30 17.68 -34.81
N ARG A 43 3.19 17.38 -36.12
CA ARG A 43 3.58 16.08 -36.69
C ARG A 43 5.07 15.81 -36.49
N LEU A 44 5.92 16.78 -36.79
CA LEU A 44 7.36 16.68 -36.62
C LEU A 44 7.77 16.59 -35.14
N SER A 45 7.10 17.34 -34.25
CA SER A 45 7.32 17.23 -32.80
C SER A 45 7.04 15.81 -32.28
N ARG A 46 5.94 15.19 -32.72
CA ARG A 46 5.61 13.80 -32.35
C ARG A 46 6.63 12.79 -32.88
N ALA A 47 7.12 13.00 -34.10
CA ALA A 47 8.13 12.14 -34.69
C ALA A 47 9.44 12.16 -33.90
N MET A 48 9.88 13.33 -33.44
CA MET A 48 11.06 13.47 -32.58
C MET A 48 10.90 12.75 -31.25
N GLU A 49 9.77 12.94 -30.55
CA GLU A 49 9.55 12.28 -29.25
C GLU A 49 9.40 10.76 -29.39
N LEU A 50 8.80 10.27 -30.48
CA LEU A 50 8.70 8.82 -30.74
C LEU A 50 10.06 8.21 -31.09
N ALA A 51 10.91 8.95 -31.81
CA ALA A 51 12.28 8.53 -32.09
C ALA A 51 13.14 8.49 -30.81
N ARG A 52 13.00 9.49 -29.92
CA ARG A 52 13.65 9.49 -28.60
C ARG A 52 13.24 8.29 -27.75
N TRP A 53 11.94 8.01 -27.67
CA TRP A 53 11.41 6.86 -26.94
C TRP A 53 11.98 5.51 -27.40
N ARG A 54 12.27 5.38 -28.70
CA ARG A 54 12.86 4.17 -29.29
C ARG A 54 14.39 4.12 -29.19
N SER A 55 15.02 5.19 -28.70
CA SER A 55 16.48 5.26 -28.64
C SER A 55 17.03 4.30 -27.58
N PRO A 56 18.14 3.58 -27.85
CA PRO A 56 18.78 2.71 -26.86
C PRO A 56 19.12 3.46 -25.56
N ARG A 57 19.47 4.74 -25.65
CA ARG A 57 19.81 5.59 -24.50
C ARG A 57 18.67 5.73 -23.50
N THR A 58 17.43 5.89 -23.98
CA THR A 58 16.25 5.97 -23.11
C THR A 58 16.04 4.67 -22.36
N TRP A 59 16.19 3.53 -23.03
CA TRP A 59 16.03 2.22 -22.40
C TRP A 59 17.18 1.87 -21.45
N VAL A 60 18.41 2.28 -21.75
CA VAL A 60 19.54 2.19 -20.81
C VAL A 60 19.26 3.01 -19.55
N MET A 61 18.77 4.25 -19.69
CA MET A 61 18.42 5.08 -18.54
C MET A 61 17.30 4.46 -17.69
N VAL A 62 16.25 3.93 -18.35
CA VAL A 62 15.14 3.24 -17.67
C VAL A 62 15.61 2.00 -16.92
N ALA A 63 16.56 1.24 -17.46
CA ALA A 63 17.13 0.07 -16.81
C ALA A 63 18.08 0.42 -15.65
N VAL A 64 18.83 1.51 -15.76
CA VAL A 64 19.82 1.92 -14.75
C VAL A 64 19.18 2.64 -13.57
N LEU A 65 18.09 3.37 -13.76
CA LEU A 65 17.45 4.15 -12.69
C LEU A 65 17.05 3.29 -11.47
N PRO A 66 16.41 2.12 -11.61
CA PRO A 66 16.16 1.20 -10.50
C PRO A 66 17.43 0.75 -9.79
N LEU A 67 18.52 0.47 -10.52
CA LEU A 67 19.80 0.05 -9.93
C LEU A 67 20.43 1.15 -9.07
N VAL A 68 20.32 2.41 -9.49
CA VAL A 68 20.81 3.56 -8.72
C VAL A 68 19.99 3.72 -7.43
N ILE A 69 18.66 3.62 -7.52
CA ILE A 69 17.76 3.69 -6.35
C ILE A 69 18.06 2.55 -5.36
N MET A 70 18.33 1.35 -5.89
CA MET A 70 18.66 0.17 -5.09
C MET A 70 20.12 0.07 -4.65
N SER A 71 20.98 1.04 -5.00
CA SER A 71 22.43 0.98 -4.74
C SER A 71 22.77 0.74 -3.26
N ARG A 72 21.99 1.31 -2.34
CA ARG A 72 22.16 1.11 -0.89
C ARG A 72 21.79 -0.32 -0.45
N HIS A 73 20.67 -0.85 -0.94
CA HIS A 73 20.27 -2.25 -0.66
C HIS A 73 21.26 -3.27 -1.26
N ILE A 74 21.81 -2.98 -2.44
CA ILE A 74 22.85 -3.80 -3.07
C ILE A 74 24.15 -3.73 -2.25
N PHE A 75 24.52 -2.55 -1.75
CA PHE A 75 25.70 -2.37 -0.91
C PHE A 75 25.59 -3.11 0.43
N ASP A 76 24.42 -3.05 1.07
CA ASP A 76 24.16 -3.73 2.34
C ASP A 76 24.19 -5.27 2.18
N LEU A 77 23.76 -5.79 1.02
CA LEU A 77 23.86 -7.21 0.67
C LEU A 77 25.32 -7.66 0.50
N ILE A 78 26.16 -6.84 -0.16
CA ILE A 78 27.57 -7.19 -0.46
C ILE A 78 28.44 -7.08 0.78
N THR A 79 28.18 -6.11 1.66
CA THR A 79 28.99 -5.86 2.85
C THR A 79 28.58 -6.70 4.05
N GLY A 80 27.43 -7.38 4.00
CA GLY A 80 26.91 -8.18 5.11
C GLY A 80 26.60 -7.35 6.37
N ALA A 81 26.59 -6.02 6.25
CA ALA A 81 26.46 -5.08 7.36
C ALA A 81 24.99 -4.83 7.75
N GLY A 82 24.04 -5.28 6.93
CA GLY A 82 22.60 -5.21 7.23
C GLY A 82 22.07 -6.58 7.67
N GLN A 83 21.34 -6.61 8.79
CA GLN A 83 20.42 -7.69 9.13
C GLN A 83 19.28 -7.70 8.08
N ALA A 84 19.52 -8.24 6.88
CA ALA A 84 18.57 -8.17 5.77
C ALA A 84 18.19 -9.56 5.24
N HIS A 85 16.97 -9.96 5.56
CA HIS A 85 16.30 -11.21 5.17
C HIS A 85 15.85 -11.29 3.70
N SER A 86 16.42 -10.51 2.78
CA SER A 86 16.07 -10.57 1.35
C SER A 86 17.10 -11.38 0.57
N GLY A 87 16.80 -12.66 0.34
CA GLY A 87 17.56 -13.48 -0.61
C GLY A 87 17.56 -12.84 -2.00
N VAL A 88 18.47 -13.30 -2.88
CA VAL A 88 18.68 -12.78 -4.26
C VAL A 88 17.36 -12.57 -5.04
N PHE A 89 16.36 -13.43 -4.81
CA PHE A 89 15.04 -13.36 -5.42
C PHE A 89 14.19 -12.16 -4.99
N GLY A 90 14.32 -11.68 -3.74
CA GLY A 90 13.59 -10.50 -3.26
C GLY A 90 14.07 -9.20 -3.91
N ILE A 91 15.39 -9.07 -4.10
CA ILE A 91 16.01 -7.91 -4.76
C ILE A 91 15.62 -7.86 -6.24
N LEU A 92 15.59 -9.01 -6.91
CA LEU A 92 15.11 -9.09 -8.29
C LEU A 92 13.64 -8.65 -8.40
N GLY A 93 12.78 -9.05 -7.46
CA GLY A 93 11.39 -8.63 -7.41
C GLY A 93 11.22 -7.11 -7.33
N VAL A 94 11.95 -6.47 -6.40
CA VAL A 94 11.93 -5.01 -6.23
C VAL A 94 12.47 -4.29 -7.48
N TYR A 95 13.55 -4.81 -8.08
CA TYR A 95 14.09 -4.26 -9.33
C TYR A 95 13.05 -4.26 -10.46
N PHE A 96 12.35 -5.39 -10.68
CA PHE A 96 11.33 -5.47 -11.73
C PHE A 96 10.11 -4.57 -11.46
N ALA A 97 9.70 -4.43 -10.19
CA ALA A 97 8.62 -3.51 -9.83
C ALA A 97 8.98 -2.04 -10.15
N LEU A 98 10.18 -1.62 -9.77
CA LEU A 98 10.70 -0.27 -10.08
C LEU A 98 10.90 -0.06 -11.58
N LEU A 99 11.32 -1.09 -12.32
CA LEU A 99 11.46 -1.05 -13.76
C LEU A 99 10.11 -0.80 -14.45
N VAL A 100 9.04 -1.49 -14.03
CA VAL A 100 7.69 -1.28 -14.56
C VAL A 100 7.23 0.16 -14.30
N LEU A 101 7.43 0.65 -13.07
CA LEU A 101 7.10 2.03 -12.71
C LEU A 101 7.86 3.05 -13.58
N ALA A 102 9.17 2.85 -13.78
CA ALA A 102 9.99 3.71 -14.63
C ALA A 102 9.48 3.74 -16.09
N VAL A 103 9.10 2.59 -16.66
CA VAL A 103 8.52 2.50 -18.00
C VAL A 103 7.21 3.30 -18.09
N VAL A 104 6.33 3.18 -17.09
CA VAL A 104 5.05 3.91 -17.04
C VAL A 104 5.28 5.42 -16.97
N ILE A 105 6.19 5.88 -16.12
CA ILE A 105 6.51 7.31 -15.97
C ILE A 105 7.04 7.89 -17.28
N VAL A 106 8.02 7.25 -17.92
CA VAL A 106 8.57 7.76 -19.18
C VAL A 106 7.48 7.74 -20.26
N ALA A 107 6.61 6.72 -20.31
CA ALA A 107 5.51 6.66 -21.28
C ALA A 107 4.53 7.83 -21.11
N LEU A 108 4.19 8.18 -19.86
CA LEU A 108 3.35 9.33 -19.52
C LEU A 108 4.01 10.65 -19.94
N ILE A 109 5.29 10.85 -19.62
CA ILE A 109 6.05 12.04 -20.01
C ILE A 109 6.09 12.18 -21.53
N THR A 110 6.40 11.09 -22.25
CA THR A 110 6.41 11.07 -23.72
C THR A 110 5.03 11.38 -24.29
N GLY A 111 3.96 10.82 -23.72
CA GLY A 111 2.58 11.10 -24.12
C GLY A 111 2.22 12.58 -23.98
N VAL A 112 2.58 13.22 -22.86
CA VAL A 112 2.36 14.65 -22.64
C VAL A 112 3.17 15.51 -23.62
N ARG A 113 4.44 15.16 -23.86
CA ARG A 113 5.29 15.88 -24.83
C ARG A 113 4.77 15.76 -26.26
N MET A 114 4.21 14.63 -26.64
CA MET A 114 3.58 14.43 -27.96
C MET A 114 2.32 15.27 -28.20
N MET A 115 1.67 15.76 -27.14
CA MET A 115 0.52 16.66 -27.23
C MET A 115 0.93 18.12 -27.41
N LYS A 116 2.15 18.49 -27.02
CA LYS A 116 2.66 19.87 -27.11
C LYS A 116 3.51 20.06 -28.37
N ARG A 117 3.49 21.27 -28.93
CA ARG A 117 4.40 21.65 -30.02
C ARG A 117 5.78 21.92 -29.42
N ASN A 118 6.81 21.26 -29.94
CA ASN A 118 8.18 21.50 -29.51
C ASN A 118 8.62 22.89 -30.01
N PRO A 119 9.10 23.80 -29.14
CA PRO A 119 9.54 25.14 -29.55
C PRO A 119 10.60 25.11 -30.65
N LEU A 120 11.54 24.15 -30.59
CA LEU A 120 12.61 24.00 -31.58
C LEU A 120 12.06 23.65 -32.97
N VAL A 121 11.05 22.79 -33.03
CA VAL A 121 10.38 22.41 -34.29
C VAL A 121 9.52 23.55 -34.81
N THR A 122 8.88 24.28 -33.90
CA THR A 122 8.00 25.41 -34.25
C THR A 122 8.80 26.56 -34.87
N ALA A 123 10.07 26.72 -34.50
CA ALA A 123 10.95 27.75 -35.04
C ALA A 123 11.19 27.62 -36.56
N TYR A 124 11.12 26.41 -37.14
CA TYR A 124 11.34 26.20 -38.57
C TYR A 124 10.16 25.60 -39.34
N ALA A 125 9.16 25.05 -38.64
CA ALA A 125 8.02 24.36 -39.26
C ALA A 125 6.67 25.03 -38.94
N SER A 126 6.67 26.33 -38.62
CA SER A 126 5.42 27.09 -38.48
C SER A 126 4.73 27.26 -39.83
N ALA A 127 3.40 27.44 -39.83
CA ALA A 127 2.62 27.49 -41.06
C ALA A 127 3.12 28.57 -42.03
N GLY A 128 3.35 28.19 -43.29
CA GLY A 128 3.88 29.07 -44.33
C GLY A 128 5.41 29.13 -44.43
N MET A 129 6.15 28.51 -43.51
CA MET A 129 7.62 28.47 -43.59
C MET A 129 8.08 27.51 -44.70
N PRO A 130 9.00 27.94 -45.59
CA PRO A 130 9.61 27.06 -46.57
C PRO A 130 10.65 26.14 -45.92
N MET A 131 10.66 24.89 -46.37
CA MET A 131 11.67 23.89 -46.04
C MET A 131 12.16 23.26 -47.34
N GLY A 132 13.44 22.92 -47.42
CA GLY A 132 14.01 22.26 -48.59
C GLY A 132 15.15 21.33 -48.23
N VAL A 133 15.39 20.34 -49.07
CA VAL A 133 16.57 19.47 -48.97
C VAL A 133 17.19 19.35 -50.34
N ARG A 134 18.48 19.65 -50.42
CA ARG A 134 19.31 19.46 -51.60
C ARG A 134 20.22 18.26 -51.38
N TYR A 135 20.02 17.24 -52.18
CA TYR A 135 20.78 15.99 -52.13
C TYR A 135 21.95 16.05 -53.12
N SER A 136 23.17 16.09 -52.58
CA SER A 136 24.42 16.04 -53.35
C SER A 136 25.11 14.68 -53.14
N PRO A 137 26.07 14.29 -53.98
CA PRO A 137 26.93 13.16 -53.68
C PRO A 137 27.72 13.41 -52.38
N GLY A 138 27.62 12.51 -51.40
CA GLY A 138 28.35 12.60 -50.13
C GLY A 138 27.70 13.47 -49.04
N THR A 139 26.92 14.50 -49.41
CA THR A 139 26.29 15.43 -48.46
C THR A 139 24.82 15.71 -48.77
N MET A 140 24.06 16.08 -47.75
CA MET A 140 22.74 16.68 -47.90
C MET A 140 22.72 18.08 -47.25
N GLU A 141 22.12 19.04 -47.94
CA GLU A 141 21.88 20.39 -47.41
C GLU A 141 20.40 20.53 -47.07
N VAL A 142 20.08 20.67 -45.79
CA VAL A 142 18.73 20.90 -45.30
C VAL A 142 18.55 22.40 -45.08
N SER A 143 17.71 23.04 -45.89
CA SER A 143 17.31 24.43 -45.75
C SER A 143 16.04 24.50 -44.91
N LEU A 144 16.16 25.01 -43.69
CA LEU A 144 15.05 25.27 -42.78
C LEU A 144 14.88 26.77 -42.63
N ALA A 145 13.66 27.24 -42.33
CA ALA A 145 13.42 28.68 -42.17
C ALA A 145 14.28 29.34 -41.07
N SER A 146 14.79 28.57 -40.11
CA SER A 146 15.70 29.06 -39.07
C SER A 146 17.18 28.98 -39.43
N GLU A 147 17.59 28.07 -40.33
CA GLU A 147 19.00 27.76 -40.60
C GLU A 147 19.17 26.84 -41.82
N ILE A 148 20.34 26.88 -42.45
CA ILE A 148 20.76 25.90 -43.47
C ILE A 148 21.81 24.98 -42.83
N ARG A 149 21.64 23.65 -42.98
CA ARG A 149 22.54 22.64 -42.42
C ARG A 149 23.06 21.71 -43.50
N THR A 150 24.38 21.66 -43.64
CA THR A 150 25.06 20.64 -44.45
C THR A 150 25.42 19.46 -43.57
N ILE A 151 25.00 18.26 -43.97
CA ILE A 151 25.19 17.01 -43.23
C ILE A 151 25.81 15.99 -44.17
N ASP A 152 26.98 15.46 -43.77
CA ASP A 152 27.61 14.34 -44.46
C ASP A 152 26.83 13.06 -44.22
N TYR A 153 26.54 12.26 -45.25
CA TYR A 153 25.78 11.01 -45.06
C TYR A 153 26.47 10.02 -44.08
N PRO A 154 27.81 9.86 -44.10
CA PRO A 154 28.49 9.02 -43.10
C PRO A 154 28.35 9.54 -41.67
N GLY A 155 28.11 10.85 -41.50
CA GLY A 155 27.89 11.49 -40.21
C GLY A 155 26.47 11.31 -39.67
N ILE A 156 25.59 10.52 -40.29
CA ILE A 156 24.23 10.28 -39.80
C ILE A 156 24.22 9.06 -38.87
N LYS A 157 23.98 9.28 -37.58
CA LYS A 157 24.01 8.22 -36.55
C LYS A 157 22.73 7.42 -36.44
N ASP A 158 21.59 8.02 -36.76
CA ASP A 158 20.28 7.40 -36.59
C ASP A 158 19.25 8.04 -37.54
N VAL A 159 18.45 7.22 -38.21
CA VAL A 159 17.36 7.67 -39.09
C VAL A 159 16.12 6.83 -38.82
N ALA A 160 15.00 7.49 -38.53
CA ALA A 160 13.72 6.81 -38.33
C ALA A 160 12.66 7.33 -39.30
N PHE A 161 12.08 6.42 -40.08
CA PHE A 161 11.01 6.71 -41.02
C PHE A 161 9.64 6.50 -40.34
N PHE A 162 8.84 7.55 -40.32
CA PHE A 162 7.43 7.51 -39.90
C PHE A 162 6.52 7.79 -41.10
N ARG A 163 5.21 7.55 -40.92
CA ARG A 163 4.23 7.64 -42.02
C ARG A 163 4.26 8.97 -42.78
N ARG A 164 4.54 10.10 -42.11
CA ARG A 164 4.51 11.45 -42.68
C ARG A 164 5.72 12.32 -42.28
N SER A 165 6.77 11.70 -41.75
CA SER A 165 7.92 12.44 -41.25
C SER A 165 9.13 11.52 -41.17
N VAL A 166 10.32 12.10 -41.30
CA VAL A 166 11.61 11.42 -41.16
C VAL A 166 12.39 12.14 -40.06
N PHE A 167 12.84 11.36 -39.07
CA PHE A 167 13.72 11.83 -38.01
C PHE A 167 15.17 11.55 -38.41
N ILE A 168 16.04 12.53 -38.20
CA ILE A 168 17.46 12.44 -38.52
C ILE A 168 18.27 12.91 -37.32
N ARG A 169 19.22 12.06 -36.88
CA ARG A 169 20.23 12.41 -35.89
C ARG A 169 21.60 12.48 -36.54
N PRO A 170 22.12 13.68 -36.80
CA PRO A 170 23.50 13.84 -37.23
C PRO A 170 24.46 13.56 -36.06
N GLU A 171 25.71 13.25 -36.38
CA GLU A 171 26.82 13.11 -35.44
C GLU A 171 27.13 14.45 -34.77
N ASN A 172 27.12 15.51 -35.57
CA ASN A 172 27.36 16.88 -35.15
C ASN A 172 26.07 17.70 -35.33
N GLY A 173 25.58 18.30 -34.25
CA GLY A 173 24.39 19.16 -34.25
C GLY A 173 23.16 18.56 -33.59
N HIS A 174 22.09 19.36 -33.54
CA HIS A 174 20.83 18.95 -32.92
C HIS A 174 20.03 18.03 -33.85
N GLU A 175 19.43 16.99 -33.28
CA GLU A 175 18.45 16.15 -33.98
C GLU A 175 17.22 16.94 -34.42
N PHE A 176 16.68 16.58 -35.58
CA PHE A 176 15.55 17.28 -36.19
C PHE A 176 14.67 16.28 -36.95
N ALA A 177 13.49 16.76 -37.35
CA ALA A 177 12.58 15.98 -38.17
C ALA A 177 12.15 16.79 -39.38
N ILE A 178 12.03 16.13 -40.52
CA ILE A 178 11.56 16.71 -41.78
C ILE A 178 10.30 15.97 -42.27
N PRO A 179 9.42 16.60 -43.05
CA PRO A 179 8.31 15.93 -43.73
C PRO A 179 8.81 14.76 -44.59
N ARG A 180 8.01 13.70 -44.70
CA ARG A 180 8.34 12.55 -45.55
C ARG A 180 8.40 12.94 -47.02
N GLU A 181 7.63 13.96 -47.37
CA GLU A 181 7.53 14.64 -48.66
C GLU A 181 8.87 15.21 -49.15
N LEU A 182 9.77 15.62 -48.24
CA LEU A 182 11.11 16.11 -48.60
C LEU A 182 12.11 14.98 -48.88
N VAL A 183 11.72 13.73 -48.65
CA VAL A 183 12.60 12.56 -48.79
C VAL A 183 11.99 11.63 -49.84
N PRO A 184 12.38 11.69 -51.10
CA PRO A 184 11.97 10.71 -52.11
C PRO A 184 12.51 9.29 -51.81
N GLU A 185 12.12 8.27 -52.58
CA GLU A 185 12.58 6.89 -52.33
C GLU A 185 14.11 6.74 -52.45
N PHE A 186 14.73 7.34 -53.47
CA PHE A 186 16.19 7.32 -53.63
C PHE A 186 16.91 7.95 -52.43
N ALA A 187 16.36 9.05 -51.90
CA ALA A 187 16.89 9.73 -50.73
C ALA A 187 16.69 8.89 -49.45
N ALA A 188 15.58 8.17 -49.35
CA ALA A 188 15.36 7.24 -48.25
C ALA A 188 16.37 6.09 -48.27
N GLU A 189 16.81 5.64 -49.44
CA GLU A 189 17.85 4.62 -49.59
C GLU A 189 19.24 5.17 -49.23
N LEU A 190 19.58 6.37 -49.72
CA LEU A 190 20.82 7.10 -49.36
C LEU A 190 20.96 7.30 -47.84
N LEU A 191 19.86 7.68 -47.17
CA LEU A 191 19.84 7.89 -45.72
C LEU A 191 19.97 6.58 -44.93
N ARG A 192 19.51 5.45 -45.49
CA ARG A 192 19.66 4.12 -44.85
C ARG A 192 21.05 3.53 -45.07
N SER A 193 21.66 3.78 -46.23
CA SER A 193 22.98 3.26 -46.60
C SER A 193 24.14 4.11 -46.07
N GLY A 194 23.86 5.27 -45.46
CA GLY A 194 24.90 6.22 -45.05
C GLY A 194 25.68 6.78 -46.25
N GLY A 195 25.07 6.79 -47.44
CA GLY A 195 25.71 7.22 -48.69
C GLY A 195 26.58 6.17 -49.37
N VAL A 196 26.64 4.93 -48.89
CA VAL A 196 27.46 3.85 -49.46
C VAL A 196 26.69 3.11 -50.56
N GLY A 197 27.21 3.13 -51.80
CA GLY A 197 26.76 2.26 -52.91
C GLY A 197 25.51 2.72 -53.69
N THR A 198 24.84 3.80 -53.29
CA THR A 198 23.63 4.33 -53.94
C THR A 198 23.96 5.52 -54.84
N GLN A 199 23.70 5.40 -56.16
CA GLN A 199 23.85 6.52 -57.10
C GLN A 199 22.59 7.38 -57.17
N ILE A 200 22.76 8.71 -57.24
CA ILE A 200 21.66 9.65 -57.50
C ILE A 200 21.14 9.39 -58.92
N PRO A 201 19.83 9.17 -59.15
CA PRO A 201 19.29 8.88 -60.47
C PRO A 201 19.61 9.98 -61.49
N SER A 202 20.04 9.61 -62.69
CA SER A 202 20.41 10.52 -63.78
C SER A 202 19.24 11.00 -64.65
N GLY A 203 18.00 10.61 -64.33
CA GLY A 203 16.77 11.01 -65.03
C GLY A 203 15.75 11.66 -64.09
N GLY A 204 14.95 12.57 -64.65
CA GLY A 204 13.97 13.38 -63.92
C GLY A 204 13.09 12.57 -62.98
N VAL A 205 13.04 12.99 -61.71
CA VAL A 205 12.26 12.33 -60.67
C VAL A 205 10.81 12.76 -60.79
N ASP A 206 9.91 11.84 -61.17
CA ASP A 206 8.47 12.08 -61.17
C ASP A 206 7.95 12.08 -59.71
N PRO A 207 7.48 13.22 -59.17
CA PRO A 207 7.10 13.35 -57.76
C PRO A 207 5.83 12.56 -57.39
N ALA A 208 5.18 11.92 -58.37
CA ALA A 208 3.85 11.34 -58.23
C ALA A 208 3.77 9.81 -58.32
N THR A 209 4.85 9.05 -58.18
CA THR A 209 4.70 7.58 -58.09
C THR A 209 4.19 7.17 -56.70
N PRO A 210 2.92 6.70 -56.57
CA PRO A 210 2.41 6.25 -55.30
C PRO A 210 3.07 4.92 -54.97
N THR A 211 3.63 4.83 -53.78
CA THR A 211 4.33 3.66 -53.26
C THR A 211 3.38 2.47 -53.20
N SER A 212 3.42 1.59 -54.20
CA SER A 212 2.88 0.22 -54.10
C SER A 212 3.88 -0.68 -53.37
N ALA A 213 4.45 -0.22 -52.26
CA ALA A 213 5.12 -1.11 -51.33
C ALA A 213 4.00 -1.80 -50.54
N ARG A 214 3.79 -3.10 -50.79
CA ARG A 214 2.98 -4.00 -49.96
C ARG A 214 3.41 -3.85 -48.50
N THR A 215 2.81 -2.90 -47.81
CA THR A 215 2.97 -2.72 -46.38
C THR A 215 2.22 -3.86 -45.74
N ARG A 216 2.97 -4.90 -45.33
CA ARG A 216 2.48 -5.95 -44.44
C ARG A 216 1.81 -5.22 -43.28
N ARG A 217 0.47 -5.23 -43.24
CA ARG A 217 -0.35 -4.52 -42.26
C ARG A 217 0.03 -5.00 -40.86
N GLN A 218 1.00 -4.36 -40.24
CA GLN A 218 1.30 -4.54 -38.84
C GLN A 218 0.53 -3.48 -38.05
N ARG A 219 -0.75 -3.78 -37.83
CA ARG A 219 -1.63 -3.14 -36.83
C ARG A 219 -1.03 -3.40 -35.43
N TRP A 220 -0.12 -2.54 -34.96
CA TRP A 220 0.40 -2.63 -33.59
C TRP A 220 0.14 -1.38 -32.72
N VAL A 221 -0.52 -0.35 -33.25
CA VAL A 221 -0.76 0.89 -32.47
C VAL A 221 -1.94 0.76 -31.50
N VAL A 222 -2.93 -0.10 -31.79
CA VAL A 222 -4.02 -0.40 -30.85
C VAL A 222 -3.61 -1.39 -29.75
N PRO A 223 -2.89 -2.52 -30.03
CA PRO A 223 -2.55 -3.47 -28.98
C PRO A 223 -1.56 -2.94 -27.92
N VAL A 224 -0.71 -1.95 -28.23
CA VAL A 224 0.27 -1.41 -27.26
C VAL A 224 -0.36 -0.45 -26.24
N LEU A 225 -1.35 0.34 -26.64
CA LEU A 225 -2.11 1.19 -25.72
C LEU A 225 -3.11 0.37 -24.89
N THR A 226 -3.71 -0.68 -25.48
CA THR A 226 -4.52 -1.62 -24.71
C THR A 226 -3.66 -2.50 -23.80
N ALA A 227 -2.45 -2.90 -24.18
CA ALA A 227 -1.54 -3.63 -23.29
C ALA A 227 -1.04 -2.75 -22.14
N ALA A 228 -0.74 -1.47 -22.39
CA ALA A 228 -0.36 -0.53 -21.32
C ALA A 228 -1.54 -0.25 -20.36
N ALA A 229 -2.77 -0.14 -20.88
CA ALA A 229 -3.96 0.00 -20.05
C ALA A 229 -4.29 -1.28 -19.28
N VAL A 230 -4.15 -2.46 -19.89
CA VAL A 230 -4.35 -3.77 -19.25
C VAL A 230 -3.26 -4.04 -18.20
N ILE A 231 -2.01 -3.61 -18.43
CA ILE A 231 -0.93 -3.69 -17.45
C ILE A 231 -1.12 -2.66 -16.33
N ALA A 232 -1.62 -1.45 -16.61
CA ALA A 232 -1.97 -0.48 -15.57
C ALA A 232 -3.18 -0.91 -14.74
N ILE A 233 -4.16 -1.58 -15.35
CA ILE A 233 -5.29 -2.20 -14.65
C ILE A 233 -4.81 -3.43 -13.87
N ALA A 234 -3.89 -4.23 -14.40
CA ALA A 234 -3.29 -5.36 -13.69
C ALA A 234 -2.38 -4.90 -12.54
N VAL A 235 -1.62 -3.82 -12.70
CA VAL A 235 -0.78 -3.19 -11.66
C VAL A 235 -1.66 -2.48 -10.63
N GLY A 236 -2.75 -1.84 -11.05
CA GLY A 236 -3.78 -1.32 -10.16
C GLY A 236 -4.49 -2.43 -9.37
N LEU A 237 -4.81 -3.55 -10.02
CA LEU A 237 -5.32 -4.75 -9.35
C LEU A 237 -4.27 -5.39 -8.44
N LEU A 238 -2.98 -5.36 -8.77
CA LEU A 238 -1.88 -5.87 -7.92
C LEU A 238 -1.50 -4.93 -6.77
N THR A 239 -1.85 -3.64 -6.84
CA THR A 239 -1.69 -2.69 -5.74
C THR A 239 -2.93 -2.62 -4.83
N THR A 240 -4.10 -3.03 -5.34
CA THR A 240 -5.35 -3.09 -4.56
C THR A 240 -5.61 -4.49 -3.99
N ILE A 241 -5.23 -5.54 -4.73
CA ILE A 241 -4.98 -6.89 -4.20
C ILE A 241 -3.56 -6.84 -3.67
N GLY A 242 -3.42 -6.40 -2.41
CA GLY A 242 -2.15 -6.46 -1.72
C GLY A 242 -1.54 -7.85 -1.93
N ILE A 243 -0.36 -7.92 -2.56
CA ILE A 243 0.53 -9.05 -2.36
C ILE A 243 0.98 -8.97 -0.90
N VAL A 244 0.11 -9.38 0.02
CA VAL A 244 0.56 -10.07 1.21
C VAL A 244 0.82 -11.47 0.70
N ALA A 245 2.08 -11.70 0.33
CA ALA A 245 2.54 -13.06 0.13
C ALA A 245 2.17 -13.83 1.41
N LEU A 246 1.35 -14.87 1.25
CA LEU A 246 1.27 -15.96 2.22
C LEU A 246 2.70 -16.48 2.36
N LYS A 247 3.45 -15.88 3.30
CA LYS A 247 4.78 -16.35 3.61
C LYS A 247 4.52 -17.59 4.45
N ASN A 248 4.74 -18.76 3.87
CA ASN A 248 5.06 -19.92 4.68
C ASN A 248 6.33 -19.53 5.45
N ASP A 249 6.15 -19.07 6.68
CA ASP A 249 7.19 -19.17 7.68
C ASP A 249 7.60 -20.66 7.68
N GLY A 250 8.89 -20.98 7.80
CA GLY A 250 9.48 -22.31 7.51
C GLY A 250 8.85 -23.51 8.25
N ASP A 251 7.88 -23.23 9.11
CA ASP A 251 6.99 -24.00 9.94
C ASP A 251 5.72 -24.51 9.19
N GLY A 252 5.43 -24.00 7.98
CA GLY A 252 4.29 -24.43 7.14
C GLY A 252 2.92 -23.83 7.52
N ARG A 253 2.87 -22.81 8.40
CA ARG A 253 1.63 -22.14 8.82
C ARG A 253 1.34 -20.90 7.96
N THR A 254 0.05 -20.62 7.76
CA THR A 254 -0.41 -19.41 7.10
C THR A 254 -0.22 -18.19 8.01
N SER A 255 0.55 -17.21 7.56
CA SER A 255 0.67 -15.91 8.24
C SER A 255 0.27 -14.76 7.33
N ILE A 256 -0.40 -13.77 7.92
CA ILE A 256 -0.87 -12.54 7.27
C ILE A 256 0.01 -11.41 7.80
N ALA A 257 0.82 -10.79 6.93
CA ALA A 257 1.64 -9.66 7.33
C ALA A 257 0.78 -8.42 7.54
N THR A 258 0.87 -7.80 8.72
CA THR A 258 0.14 -6.57 9.08
C THR A 258 1.07 -5.37 9.10
N ASN A 259 2.25 -5.51 9.72
CA ASN A 259 3.32 -4.51 9.72
C ASN A 259 4.66 -5.12 10.14
N GLU A 260 5.61 -5.26 9.22
CA GLU A 260 6.90 -5.94 9.49
C GLU A 260 7.81 -5.25 10.52
N HIS A 261 7.53 -3.99 10.87
CA HIS A 261 8.28 -3.22 11.86
C HIS A 261 7.63 -3.19 13.24
N ALA A 262 6.47 -3.83 13.40
CA ALA A 262 5.71 -3.75 14.63
C ALA A 262 6.21 -4.72 15.72
N PHE A 263 6.34 -4.21 16.94
CA PHE A 263 6.71 -4.93 18.15
C PHE A 263 5.55 -4.91 19.15
N GLY A 264 4.68 -5.91 19.05
CA GLY A 264 3.56 -6.04 19.95
C GLY A 264 2.33 -5.26 19.53
N GLY A 265 1.24 -5.58 20.22
CA GLY A 265 -0.09 -5.23 19.77
C GLY A 265 -1.11 -6.21 20.32
N ASP A 266 -2.35 -5.78 20.26
CA ASP A 266 -3.53 -6.53 20.65
C ASP A 266 -4.49 -6.68 19.46
N VAL A 267 -5.38 -7.66 19.54
CA VAL A 267 -6.30 -8.04 18.46
C VAL A 267 -7.72 -8.17 18.96
N VAL A 268 -8.67 -7.75 18.14
CA VAL A 268 -10.10 -8.01 18.38
C VAL A 268 -10.75 -8.53 17.10
N LEU A 269 -11.65 -9.49 17.27
CA LEU A 269 -12.36 -10.14 16.18
C LEU A 269 -13.82 -9.68 16.14
N ASP A 270 -14.27 -9.20 14.99
CA ASP A 270 -15.68 -9.16 14.65
C ASP A 270 -16.08 -10.50 14.01
N ALA A 271 -16.66 -11.40 14.81
CA ALA A 271 -17.10 -12.70 14.33
C ALA A 271 -18.28 -12.61 13.34
N VAL A 272 -19.05 -11.51 13.35
CA VAL A 272 -20.19 -11.32 12.43
C VAL A 272 -19.68 -11.05 11.03
N THR A 273 -18.77 -10.09 10.88
CA THR A 273 -18.18 -9.72 9.58
C THR A 273 -16.97 -10.57 9.20
N ARG A 274 -16.45 -11.38 10.13
CA ARG A 274 -15.17 -12.11 9.99
C ARG A 274 -14.01 -11.15 9.70
N THR A 275 -13.97 -10.05 10.43
CA THR A 275 -12.91 -9.03 10.31
C THR A 275 -12.08 -9.00 11.58
N LEU A 276 -10.77 -9.10 11.44
CA LEU A 276 -9.83 -8.98 12.56
C LEU A 276 -9.17 -7.60 12.53
N TYR A 277 -9.19 -6.92 13.66
CA TYR A 277 -8.54 -5.63 13.85
C TYR A 277 -7.29 -5.83 14.71
N VAL A 278 -6.15 -5.38 14.20
CA VAL A 278 -4.84 -5.64 14.79
C VAL A 278 -4.13 -4.32 15.04
N THR A 279 -3.83 -4.03 16.30
CA THR A 279 -2.99 -2.88 16.63
C THR A 279 -1.52 -3.23 16.43
N ASN A 280 -0.78 -2.34 15.81
CA ASN A 280 0.64 -2.50 15.53
C ASN A 280 1.39 -1.39 16.28
N LYS A 281 2.18 -1.76 17.29
CA LYS A 281 3.09 -0.85 18.00
C LYS A 281 4.39 -0.74 17.19
N ASP A 282 4.79 0.46 16.76
CA ASP A 282 6.04 0.66 16.00
C ASP A 282 7.26 0.63 16.94
N ALA A 283 8.23 -0.25 16.67
CA ALA A 283 9.44 -0.41 17.47
C ALA A 283 10.42 0.76 17.34
N SER A 284 10.36 1.50 16.22
CA SER A 284 11.32 2.57 15.90
C SER A 284 11.09 3.86 16.69
N ALA A 285 10.08 3.85 17.54
CA ALA A 285 9.33 5.02 17.90
C ALA A 285 9.37 5.19 19.44
N ALA A 286 10.59 5.29 19.98
CA ALA A 286 10.86 5.54 21.40
C ALA A 286 10.67 7.02 21.80
N GLY A 287 9.64 7.67 21.24
CA GLY A 287 9.32 9.08 21.50
C GLY A 287 7.81 9.32 21.65
N PRO A 288 7.38 10.39 22.33
CA PRO A 288 5.96 10.67 22.60
C PRO A 288 5.07 10.91 21.35
N GLU A 289 5.67 11.04 20.16
CA GLU A 289 4.99 11.25 18.87
C GLU A 289 4.83 9.96 18.05
N SER A 290 5.13 8.82 18.67
CA SER A 290 5.21 7.52 18.02
C SER A 290 3.84 6.88 17.88
N ALA A 291 3.15 7.27 16.81
CA ALA A 291 1.86 6.72 16.46
C ALA A 291 1.97 5.28 15.94
N GLY A 292 1.21 4.37 16.55
CA GLY A 292 0.98 3.03 15.99
C GLY A 292 0.04 3.04 14.78
N THR A 293 -0.28 1.86 14.27
CA THR A 293 -1.28 1.68 13.20
C THR A 293 -2.28 0.61 13.58
N LEU A 294 -3.48 0.68 13.02
CA LEU A 294 -4.49 -0.38 13.08
C LEU A 294 -4.59 -1.05 11.71
N SER A 295 -4.29 -2.35 11.63
CA SER A 295 -4.54 -3.14 10.42
C SER A 295 -5.91 -3.79 10.49
N VAL A 296 -6.65 -3.73 9.40
CA VAL A 296 -7.95 -4.38 9.23
C VAL A 296 -7.75 -5.57 8.30
N VAL A 297 -8.07 -6.76 8.78
CA VAL A 297 -7.83 -8.02 8.09
C VAL A 297 -9.15 -8.71 7.80
N ASP A 298 -9.44 -8.94 6.52
CA ASP A 298 -10.55 -9.77 6.10
C ASP A 298 -10.14 -11.25 6.21
N LEU A 299 -10.84 -12.00 7.05
CA LEU A 299 -10.54 -13.41 7.32
C LEU A 299 -11.12 -14.36 6.27
N SER A 300 -11.97 -13.89 5.37
CA SER A 300 -12.47 -14.68 4.24
C SER A 300 -11.41 -14.80 3.14
N SER A 301 -10.66 -13.73 2.90
CA SER A 301 -9.55 -13.69 1.96
C SER A 301 -8.17 -13.82 2.61
N ASN A 302 -8.09 -13.73 3.95
CA ASN A 302 -6.85 -13.66 4.73
C ASN A 302 -5.92 -12.53 4.26
N THR A 303 -6.48 -11.35 3.99
CA THR A 303 -5.74 -10.19 3.47
C THR A 303 -6.01 -8.95 4.30
N VAL A 304 -4.98 -8.11 4.46
CA VAL A 304 -5.16 -6.75 5.01
C VAL A 304 -5.93 -5.91 3.99
N THR A 305 -7.09 -5.40 4.39
CA THR A 305 -7.97 -4.56 3.54
C THR A 305 -7.77 -3.07 3.80
N ALA A 306 -7.30 -2.70 4.99
CA ALA A 306 -6.95 -1.32 5.32
C ALA A 306 -5.86 -1.27 6.39
N THR A 307 -5.09 -0.18 6.37
CA THR A 307 -4.20 0.21 7.46
C THR A 307 -4.53 1.64 7.86
N VAL A 308 -5.03 1.81 9.07
CA VAL A 308 -5.46 3.10 9.63
C VAL A 308 -4.33 3.64 10.50
N PRO A 309 -3.75 4.81 10.17
CA PRO A 309 -2.77 5.45 11.05
C PRO A 309 -3.47 5.94 12.32
N LEU A 310 -2.92 5.61 13.48
CA LEU A 310 -3.38 6.19 14.73
C LEU A 310 -2.81 7.61 14.85
N PRO A 311 -3.53 8.56 15.44
CA PRO A 311 -3.11 9.95 15.45
C PRO A 311 -1.92 10.19 16.40
N THR A 312 -1.90 9.54 17.56
CA THR A 312 -0.85 9.71 18.58
C THR A 312 -0.73 8.48 19.50
N GLY A 313 0.46 8.34 20.10
CA GLY A 313 0.74 7.37 21.16
C GLY A 313 0.88 5.92 20.70
N THR A 314 1.37 5.09 21.63
CA THR A 314 1.56 3.66 21.42
C THR A 314 0.29 2.92 21.82
N PRO A 315 -0.35 2.14 20.92
CA PRO A 315 -1.57 1.40 21.25
C PRO A 315 -1.28 0.37 22.35
N GLN A 316 -2.17 0.27 23.34
CA GLN A 316 -2.09 -0.70 24.45
C GLN A 316 -3.26 -1.67 24.46
N GLY A 317 -4.46 -1.17 24.27
CA GLY A 317 -5.68 -1.96 24.27
C GLY A 317 -6.57 -1.62 23.09
N ILE A 318 -7.37 -2.59 22.69
CA ILE A 318 -8.38 -2.46 21.64
C ILE A 318 -9.69 -3.07 22.11
N ALA A 319 -10.81 -2.43 21.79
CA ALA A 319 -12.13 -3.04 21.92
C ALA A 319 -12.99 -2.72 20.70
N LEU A 320 -14.01 -3.54 20.49
CA LEU A 320 -14.93 -3.43 19.37
C LEU A 320 -16.35 -3.35 19.94
N ASP A 321 -17.13 -2.38 19.44
CA ASP A 321 -18.58 -2.46 19.47
C ASP A 321 -19.03 -3.08 18.15
N SER A 322 -19.38 -4.37 18.18
CA SER A 322 -19.76 -5.11 16.98
C SER A 322 -21.09 -4.63 16.40
N SER A 323 -21.98 -4.12 17.26
CA SER A 323 -23.33 -3.69 16.88
C SER A 323 -23.32 -2.37 16.09
N THR A 324 -22.43 -1.44 16.46
CA THR A 324 -22.26 -0.16 15.75
C THR A 324 -21.09 -0.18 14.77
N ARG A 325 -20.31 -1.26 14.75
CA ARG A 325 -19.06 -1.41 13.98
C ARG A 325 -18.08 -0.28 14.29
N THR A 326 -17.86 -0.04 15.56
CA THR A 326 -16.93 0.99 16.05
C THR A 326 -15.76 0.33 16.78
N VAL A 327 -14.54 0.64 16.35
CA VAL A 327 -13.31 0.16 17.00
C VAL A 327 -12.74 1.27 17.87
N TYR A 328 -12.40 0.93 19.11
CA TYR A 328 -11.81 1.83 20.08
C TYR A 328 -10.38 1.37 20.36
N VAL A 329 -9.42 2.24 20.11
CA VAL A 329 -7.99 1.97 20.38
C VAL A 329 -7.51 2.91 21.47
N LEU A 330 -7.07 2.35 22.59
CA LEU A 330 -6.40 3.10 23.64
C LEU A 330 -4.91 3.15 23.35
N SER A 331 -4.40 4.35 23.17
CA SER A 331 -2.98 4.63 23.05
C SER A 331 -2.48 5.40 24.28
N VAL A 332 -1.22 5.18 24.66
CA VAL A 332 -0.57 5.93 25.73
C VAL A 332 0.65 6.67 25.19
N SER A 333 0.87 7.88 25.71
CA SER A 333 2.02 8.72 25.33
C SER A 333 3.32 8.29 26.00
N ASN A 334 3.23 7.79 27.23
CA ASN A 334 4.33 7.23 27.99
C ASN A 334 3.80 6.30 29.10
N TYR A 335 4.69 5.52 29.71
CA TYR A 335 4.36 4.61 30.80
C TYR A 335 4.66 5.21 32.18
N THR A 336 4.70 6.53 32.34
CA THR A 336 4.90 7.13 33.67
C THR A 336 3.58 7.21 34.42
N PRO A 337 3.58 7.29 35.77
CA PRO A 337 2.35 7.51 36.54
C PRO A 337 1.59 8.79 36.16
N THR A 338 2.25 9.75 35.52
CA THR A 338 1.68 10.99 34.97
C THR A 338 1.35 10.89 33.48
N GLY A 339 1.47 9.72 32.87
CA GLY A 339 1.19 9.50 31.46
C GLY A 339 -0.27 9.76 31.15
N SER A 340 -0.53 10.33 29.98
CA SER A 340 -1.88 10.51 29.44
C SER A 340 -2.19 9.43 28.40
N GLY A 341 -3.43 8.96 28.44
CA GLY A 341 -4.01 8.10 27.42
C GLY A 341 -4.78 8.90 26.38
N VAL A 342 -5.04 8.29 25.23
CA VAL A 342 -5.98 8.77 24.23
C VAL A 342 -6.75 7.59 23.67
N VAL A 343 -8.08 7.70 23.64
CA VAL A 343 -8.93 6.73 22.94
C VAL A 343 -9.19 7.26 21.54
N THR A 344 -8.75 6.51 20.53
CA THR A 344 -9.07 6.78 19.13
C THR A 344 -10.28 5.95 18.74
N ILE A 345 -11.32 6.63 18.25
CA ILE A 345 -12.56 6.01 17.79
C ILE A 345 -12.49 5.88 16.26
N ILE A 346 -12.71 4.68 15.75
CA ILE A 346 -12.57 4.34 14.34
C ILE A 346 -13.88 3.72 13.86
N ASP A 347 -14.45 4.30 12.81
CA ASP A 347 -15.56 3.69 12.09
C ASP A 347 -15.02 2.52 11.26
N ALA A 348 -15.49 1.32 11.53
CA ALA A 348 -14.99 0.11 10.91
C ALA A 348 -15.60 -0.18 9.53
N ALA A 349 -16.69 0.51 9.16
CA ALA A 349 -17.25 0.44 7.81
C ALA A 349 -16.45 1.29 6.83
N THR A 350 -15.96 2.46 7.26
CA THR A 350 -15.17 3.37 6.42
C THR A 350 -13.66 3.26 6.68
N ASN A 351 -13.24 2.58 7.75
CA ASN A 351 -11.85 2.52 8.22
C ASN A 351 -11.24 3.91 8.46
N THR A 352 -12.03 4.83 9.02
CA THR A 352 -11.60 6.21 9.29
C THR A 352 -11.71 6.55 10.77
N VAL A 353 -10.73 7.28 11.29
CA VAL A 353 -10.79 7.88 12.62
C VAL A 353 -11.91 8.92 12.64
N THR A 354 -12.91 8.74 13.51
CA THR A 354 -14.04 9.65 13.66
C THR A 354 -13.86 10.64 14.80
N ALA A 355 -13.16 10.24 15.86
CA ALA A 355 -12.90 11.08 17.02
C ALA A 355 -11.67 10.60 17.81
N THR A 356 -11.13 11.51 18.62
CA THR A 356 -10.13 11.20 19.65
C THR A 356 -10.60 11.78 20.99
N VAL A 357 -10.46 10.99 22.04
CA VAL A 357 -10.87 11.36 23.40
C VAL A 357 -9.63 11.31 24.30
N PRO A 358 -9.14 12.47 24.76
CA PRO A 358 -8.03 12.52 25.71
C PRO A 358 -8.43 11.92 27.06
N ILE A 359 -7.53 11.13 27.65
CA ILE A 359 -7.64 10.60 29.00
C ILE A 359 -6.48 11.18 29.82
N ASP A 360 -6.80 11.91 30.86
CA ASP A 360 -5.85 12.66 31.69
C ASP A 360 -5.07 11.80 32.69
N ARG A 361 -5.07 10.48 32.48
CA ARG A 361 -4.50 9.47 33.37
C ARG A 361 -3.87 8.32 32.59
N ARG A 362 -2.97 7.61 33.26
CA ARG A 362 -2.39 6.37 32.75
C ARG A 362 -3.47 5.31 32.69
N SER A 363 -3.59 4.69 31.52
CA SER A 363 -4.65 3.75 31.19
C SER A 363 -4.07 2.59 30.39
N PHE A 364 -4.55 1.37 30.62
CA PHE A 364 -4.04 0.18 29.93
C PHE A 364 -5.12 -0.64 29.24
N TRP A 365 -6.30 -0.70 29.83
CA TRP A 365 -7.41 -1.51 29.33
C TRP A 365 -8.63 -0.66 29.06
N LEU A 366 -9.43 -1.11 28.11
CA LEU A 366 -10.75 -0.56 27.82
C LEU A 366 -11.73 -1.69 27.54
N ALA A 367 -13.00 -1.43 27.80
CA ALA A 367 -14.10 -2.34 27.45
C ALA A 367 -15.30 -1.53 26.97
N VAL A 368 -16.15 -2.15 26.17
CA VAL A 368 -17.36 -1.51 25.63
C VAL A 368 -18.59 -2.23 26.16
N ASP A 369 -19.56 -1.45 26.62
CA ASP A 369 -20.92 -1.92 26.82
C ASP A 369 -21.69 -1.76 25.50
N GLU A 370 -21.76 -2.83 24.69
CA GLU A 370 -22.43 -2.80 23.38
C GLU A 370 -23.92 -2.43 23.45
N SER A 371 -24.57 -2.60 24.60
CA SER A 371 -25.98 -2.27 24.75
C SER A 371 -26.26 -0.79 24.99
N THR A 372 -25.27 -0.03 25.47
CA THR A 372 -25.34 1.44 25.56
C THR A 372 -24.38 2.15 24.61
N HIS A 373 -23.53 1.40 23.89
CA HIS A 373 -22.43 1.91 23.07
C HIS A 373 -21.47 2.81 23.86
N THR A 374 -21.34 2.53 25.17
CA THR A 374 -20.50 3.31 26.09
C THR A 374 -19.17 2.59 26.30
N THR A 375 -18.07 3.32 26.15
CA THR A 375 -16.73 2.80 26.37
C THR A 375 -16.23 3.18 27.76
N TYR A 376 -15.63 2.22 28.45
CA TYR A 376 -15.05 2.38 29.78
C TYR A 376 -13.55 2.17 29.67
N VAL A 377 -12.78 3.13 30.16
CA VAL A 377 -11.31 3.09 30.17
C VAL A 377 -10.83 2.93 31.60
N LEU A 378 -10.02 1.90 31.84
CA LEU A 378 -9.47 1.61 33.16
C LEU A 378 -8.22 2.45 33.40
N ASN A 379 -8.30 3.36 34.38
CA ASN A 379 -7.20 4.21 34.80
C ASN A 379 -6.50 3.61 36.02
N GLU A 380 -5.18 3.46 35.93
CA GLU A 380 -4.31 2.98 37.02
C GLU A 380 -3.39 4.13 37.45
N THR A 381 -3.51 4.57 38.70
CA THR A 381 -2.70 5.68 39.24
C THR A 381 -1.62 5.20 40.19
N ASN A 382 -1.79 4.01 40.79
CA ASN A 382 -0.87 3.45 41.77
C ASN A 382 -0.17 2.19 41.24
N MET A 383 1.13 2.28 40.93
CA MET A 383 2.01 1.10 40.74
C MET A 383 2.34 0.39 42.07
N GLY A 384 1.41 0.35 43.03
CA GLY A 384 1.66 -0.13 44.39
C GLY A 384 2.65 0.72 45.22
N THR A 385 3.13 1.86 44.71
CA THR A 385 3.99 2.79 45.46
C THR A 385 3.13 3.89 46.07
N ALA A 386 3.01 3.92 47.39
CA ALA A 386 2.30 4.95 48.15
C ALA A 386 3.01 6.32 48.07
N GLN A 387 3.04 6.93 46.88
CA GLN A 387 3.57 8.27 46.65
C GLN A 387 2.41 9.28 46.78
N PRO A 388 2.37 10.12 47.83
CA PRO A 388 1.23 10.99 48.14
C PRO A 388 0.93 12.07 47.09
N GLN A 389 1.83 12.30 46.13
CA GLN A 389 1.64 13.23 45.02
C GLN A 389 0.76 12.70 43.87
N TYR A 390 0.42 11.39 43.86
CA TYR A 390 -0.43 10.75 42.85
C TYR A 390 -1.78 10.28 43.41
N ALA A 391 -2.31 11.01 44.40
CA ALA A 391 -3.48 10.66 45.23
C ALA A 391 -4.84 10.51 44.51
N ALA A 392 -4.89 10.50 43.17
CA ALA A 392 -6.13 10.21 42.46
C ALA A 392 -6.44 8.72 42.59
N ALA A 393 -7.66 8.36 43.02
CA ALA A 393 -8.06 6.97 43.12
C ALA A 393 -8.12 6.31 41.73
N ASP A 394 -7.78 5.01 41.68
CA ASP A 394 -8.03 4.14 40.53
C ASP A 394 -9.51 4.21 40.15
N SER A 395 -9.81 4.23 38.85
CA SER A 395 -11.17 4.54 38.39
C SER A 395 -11.42 4.18 36.92
N LEU A 396 -12.68 4.14 36.54
CA LEU A 396 -13.14 3.99 35.16
C LEU A 396 -13.54 5.33 34.56
N SER A 397 -12.84 5.78 33.51
CA SER A 397 -13.31 6.90 32.69
C SER A 397 -14.43 6.41 31.78
N VAL A 398 -15.55 7.14 31.75
CA VAL A 398 -16.74 6.76 30.97
C VAL A 398 -16.82 7.62 29.72
N ILE A 399 -16.90 7.01 28.54
CA ILE A 399 -17.00 7.69 27.26
C ILE A 399 -18.34 7.30 26.61
N PRO A 400 -19.37 8.15 26.72
CA PRO A 400 -20.64 7.93 26.04
C PRO A 400 -20.49 7.93 24.51
N PRO A 401 -21.41 7.31 23.77
CA PRO A 401 -21.37 7.30 22.31
C PRO A 401 -21.38 8.73 21.74
N GLY A 402 -20.47 9.00 20.81
CA GLY A 402 -20.33 10.30 20.16
C GLY A 402 -19.69 11.40 21.03
N SER A 403 -19.29 11.11 22.27
CA SER A 403 -18.61 12.08 23.12
C SER A 403 -17.13 12.24 22.74
N THR A 404 -16.63 13.47 22.75
CA THR A 404 -15.19 13.79 22.61
C THR A 404 -14.49 14.00 23.95
N VAL A 405 -15.22 13.84 25.06
CA VAL A 405 -14.72 14.05 26.43
C VAL A 405 -15.21 12.91 27.33
N ALA A 406 -14.34 12.43 28.22
CA ALA A 406 -14.73 11.46 29.24
C ALA A 406 -15.55 12.13 30.36
N ASN A 407 -16.58 11.45 30.85
CA ASN A 407 -17.36 11.85 32.00
C ASN A 407 -16.58 11.63 33.32
N ALA A 408 -17.14 12.12 34.42
CA ALA A 408 -16.60 11.90 35.76
C ALA A 408 -16.34 10.40 36.02
N PRO A 409 -15.15 10.04 36.53
CA PRO A 409 -14.74 8.66 36.57
C PRO A 409 -15.41 7.89 37.71
N VAL A 410 -15.72 6.62 37.47
CA VAL A 410 -16.33 5.70 38.46
C VAL A 410 -15.21 5.11 39.32
N PRO A 411 -15.22 5.26 40.66
CA PRO A 411 -14.16 4.74 41.51
C PRO A 411 -14.04 3.20 41.46
N THR A 412 -12.81 2.70 41.38
CA THR A 412 -12.50 1.27 41.52
C THR A 412 -11.73 0.99 42.81
N SER A 413 -11.55 -0.28 43.10
CA SER A 413 -10.57 -0.74 44.10
C SER A 413 -9.14 -0.53 43.60
N ILE A 414 -8.17 -0.82 44.47
CA ILE A 414 -6.75 -0.51 44.27
C ILE A 414 -6.09 -1.44 43.25
N GLY A 415 -5.30 -0.84 42.36
CA GLY A 415 -4.41 -1.49 41.39
C GLY A 415 -5.16 -2.40 40.43
N PRO A 416 -6.07 -1.83 39.62
CA PRO A 416 -6.85 -2.63 38.71
C PRO A 416 -5.98 -3.12 37.54
N LYS A 417 -6.15 -4.38 37.16
CA LYS A 417 -5.35 -5.09 36.14
C LYS A 417 -6.12 -5.47 34.89
N GLY A 418 -7.44 -5.36 34.90
CA GLY A 418 -8.25 -5.69 33.75
C GLY A 418 -9.71 -5.35 33.96
N ILE A 419 -10.42 -5.13 32.86
CA ILE A 419 -11.87 -4.91 32.85
C ILE A 419 -12.49 -5.74 31.76
N VAL A 420 -13.61 -6.38 32.09
CA VAL A 420 -14.53 -6.96 31.11
C VAL A 420 -15.95 -6.51 31.45
N ILE A 421 -16.81 -6.44 30.43
CA ILE A 421 -18.21 -6.07 30.61
C ILE A 421 -19.04 -7.26 30.16
N ASP A 422 -20.13 -7.53 30.86
CA ASP A 422 -21.17 -8.46 30.41
C ASP A 422 -22.54 -7.89 30.82
N SER A 423 -23.42 -7.64 29.83
CA SER A 423 -24.73 -6.99 29.98
C SER A 423 -24.81 -5.89 31.04
N HIS A 424 -24.26 -4.71 30.70
CA HIS A 424 -24.28 -3.53 31.57
C HIS A 424 -23.62 -3.73 32.94
N THR A 425 -22.89 -4.82 33.15
CA THR A 425 -22.16 -5.06 34.39
C THR A 425 -20.67 -5.12 34.08
N ALA A 426 -19.89 -4.26 34.72
CA ALA A 426 -18.43 -4.30 34.62
C ALA A 426 -17.84 -5.17 35.73
N TYR A 427 -16.86 -5.97 35.35
CA TYR A 427 -16.05 -6.80 36.22
C TYR A 427 -14.63 -6.27 36.11
N VAL A 428 -14.17 -5.65 37.19
CA VAL A 428 -12.84 -5.03 37.26
C VAL A 428 -11.97 -5.88 38.16
N ALA A 429 -10.93 -6.48 37.58
CA ALA A 429 -9.94 -7.24 38.32
C ALA A 429 -9.02 -6.28 39.09
N ASN A 430 -8.91 -6.48 40.40
CA ASN A 430 -8.03 -5.72 41.30
C ASN A 430 -7.03 -6.67 41.97
N LEU A 431 -6.14 -6.13 42.80
CA LEU A 431 -5.12 -6.94 43.50
C LEU A 431 -5.68 -8.14 44.29
N LEU A 432 -6.89 -8.04 44.84
CA LEU A 432 -7.42 -9.02 45.80
C LEU A 432 -8.75 -9.65 45.39
N ASP A 433 -9.49 -9.03 44.47
CA ASP A 433 -10.83 -9.45 44.07
C ASP A 433 -11.20 -8.94 42.67
N ILE A 434 -12.31 -9.44 42.14
CA ILE A 434 -12.98 -8.82 41.00
C ILE A 434 -14.13 -7.98 41.55
N GLN A 435 -14.05 -6.67 41.38
CA GLN A 435 -15.13 -5.76 41.73
C GLN A 435 -16.21 -5.80 40.65
N VAL A 436 -17.47 -5.94 41.07
CA VAL A 436 -18.64 -5.96 40.17
C VAL A 436 -19.36 -4.61 40.28
N ILE A 437 -19.54 -3.94 39.15
CA ILE A 437 -20.08 -2.59 39.06
C ILE A 437 -21.28 -2.60 38.11
N ASP A 438 -22.42 -2.09 38.58
CA ASP A 438 -23.58 -1.79 37.73
C ASP A 438 -23.28 -0.52 36.93
N LEU A 439 -23.23 -0.63 35.61
CA LEU A 439 -22.91 0.48 34.72
C LEU A 439 -24.09 1.43 34.51
N ALA A 440 -25.33 0.98 34.77
CA ALA A 440 -26.49 1.85 34.68
C ALA A 440 -26.52 2.87 35.83
N THR A 441 -26.07 2.47 37.02
CA THR A 441 -26.01 3.33 38.20
C THR A 441 -24.60 3.81 38.56
N ASN A 442 -23.57 3.28 37.91
CA ASN A 442 -22.15 3.46 38.21
C ASN A 442 -21.82 3.15 39.68
N LYS A 443 -22.48 2.14 40.26
CA LYS A 443 -22.30 1.74 41.66
C LYS A 443 -21.78 0.32 41.76
N ARG A 444 -20.91 0.10 42.74
CA ARG A 444 -20.46 -1.24 43.12
C ARG A 444 -21.66 -2.07 43.60
N ILE A 445 -21.82 -3.26 43.03
CA ILE A 445 -22.79 -4.25 43.44
C ILE A 445 -22.18 -5.14 44.54
N THR A 446 -21.05 -5.77 44.22
CA THR A 446 -20.39 -6.76 45.08
C THR A 446 -18.91 -6.90 44.70
N SER A 447 -18.21 -7.86 45.26
CA SER A 447 -16.97 -8.38 44.68
C SER A 447 -16.89 -9.91 44.74
N VAL A 448 -16.17 -10.47 43.78
CA VAL A 448 -15.90 -11.89 43.66
C VAL A 448 -14.51 -12.16 44.23
N PRO A 449 -14.39 -12.86 45.37
CA PRO A 449 -13.09 -13.22 45.92
C PRO A 449 -12.43 -14.27 45.01
N LEU A 450 -11.13 -14.08 44.75
CA LEU A 450 -10.34 -15.05 43.99
C LEU A 450 -9.20 -15.61 44.82
N PRO A 451 -8.78 -16.87 44.57
CA PRO A 451 -7.66 -17.50 45.25
C PRO A 451 -6.29 -17.06 44.69
N PHE A 452 -6.27 -16.03 43.83
CA PHE A 452 -5.10 -15.52 43.14
C PHE A 452 -5.31 -14.11 42.57
N THR A 453 -4.21 -13.47 42.20
CA THR A 453 -4.17 -12.21 41.45
C THR A 453 -4.46 -12.47 39.98
N VAL A 454 -5.33 -11.67 39.38
CA VAL A 454 -5.70 -11.78 37.97
C VAL A 454 -4.73 -10.97 37.12
N GLU A 455 -4.26 -11.58 36.04
CA GLU A 455 -3.41 -10.95 35.02
C GLU A 455 -4.21 -10.69 33.74
N LEU A 456 -4.96 -11.68 33.26
CA LEU A 456 -5.81 -11.57 32.08
C LEU A 456 -7.24 -11.95 32.40
N MET A 457 -8.19 -11.29 31.74
CA MET A 457 -9.61 -11.59 31.89
C MET A 457 -10.33 -11.42 30.55
N LEU A 458 -11.29 -12.30 30.28
CA LEU A 458 -12.24 -12.15 29.17
C LEU A 458 -13.65 -12.46 29.64
N ALA A 459 -14.64 -11.94 28.92
CA ALA A 459 -16.03 -12.32 29.05
C ALA A 459 -16.49 -13.03 27.78
N ASP A 460 -17.16 -14.17 27.95
CA ASP A 460 -17.93 -14.82 26.91
C ASP A 460 -19.41 -14.50 27.11
N HIS A 461 -19.93 -13.66 26.22
CA HIS A 461 -21.30 -13.17 26.27
C HIS A 461 -22.34 -14.24 25.95
N ASP A 462 -21.97 -15.27 25.18
CA ASP A 462 -22.89 -16.34 24.80
C ASP A 462 -23.23 -17.23 26.01
N THR A 463 -22.21 -17.67 26.75
CA THR A 463 -22.41 -18.48 27.95
C THR A 463 -22.58 -17.68 29.24
N ARG A 464 -22.34 -16.35 29.21
CA ARG A 464 -22.30 -15.49 30.40
C ARG A 464 -21.21 -15.89 31.37
N THR A 465 -20.06 -16.29 30.83
CA THR A 465 -18.92 -16.77 31.63
C THR A 465 -17.78 -15.78 31.56
N ILE A 466 -17.19 -15.47 32.70
CA ILE A 466 -15.97 -14.68 32.78
C ILE A 466 -14.81 -15.60 33.12
N CYS A 467 -13.77 -15.56 32.30
CA CYS A 467 -12.55 -16.32 32.51
C CYS A 467 -11.50 -15.37 33.06
N ALA A 468 -11.06 -15.59 34.29
CA ALA A 468 -9.96 -14.85 34.91
C ALA A 468 -8.74 -15.75 35.06
N VAL A 469 -7.58 -15.26 34.63
CA VAL A 469 -6.33 -16.04 34.60
C VAL A 469 -5.25 -15.31 35.39
N SER A 470 -4.54 -16.04 36.24
CA SER A 470 -3.37 -15.52 36.96
C SER A 470 -2.09 -15.60 36.15
N GLU A 471 -1.07 -14.87 36.59
CA GLU A 471 0.30 -14.97 36.04
C GLU A 471 0.84 -16.42 36.06
N ASP A 472 0.60 -17.16 37.15
CA ASP A 472 0.97 -18.58 37.24
C ASP A 472 0.07 -19.52 36.41
N GLY A 473 -0.92 -18.98 35.68
CA GLY A 473 -1.74 -19.71 34.72
C GLY A 473 -2.90 -20.50 35.32
N ARG A 474 -3.25 -20.23 36.58
CA ARG A 474 -4.49 -20.71 37.18
C ARG A 474 -5.67 -19.96 36.57
N ILE A 475 -6.78 -20.66 36.40
CA ILE A 475 -7.96 -20.16 35.72
C ILE A 475 -9.14 -20.24 36.67
N ALA A 476 -9.92 -19.18 36.77
CA ALA A 476 -11.19 -19.14 37.46
C ALA A 476 -12.29 -18.83 36.44
N MET A 477 -13.29 -19.71 36.37
CA MET A 477 -14.51 -19.54 35.61
C MET A 477 -15.56 -18.95 36.54
N ILE A 478 -16.18 -17.84 36.14
CA ILE A 478 -17.12 -17.08 36.95
C ILE A 478 -18.42 -16.95 36.17
N ASP A 479 -19.54 -17.29 36.79
CA ASP A 479 -20.86 -17.01 36.22
C ASP A 479 -21.16 -15.52 36.38
N ALA A 480 -21.33 -14.81 35.28
CA ALA A 480 -21.60 -13.38 35.28
C ALA A 480 -22.95 -13.06 35.95
N ARG A 481 -23.96 -13.92 35.83
CA ARG A 481 -25.31 -13.67 36.35
C ARG A 481 -25.34 -13.65 37.88
N SER A 482 -24.61 -14.56 38.51
CA SER A 482 -24.55 -14.68 39.97
C SER A 482 -23.31 -14.01 40.58
N ALA A 483 -22.32 -13.65 39.76
CA ALA A 483 -21.01 -13.18 40.19
C ALA A 483 -20.32 -14.16 41.16
N THR A 484 -20.35 -15.45 40.83
CA THR A 484 -19.74 -16.50 41.66
C THR A 484 -18.77 -17.35 40.84
N VAL A 485 -17.65 -17.73 41.46
CA VAL A 485 -16.71 -18.69 40.89
C VAL A 485 -17.41 -20.04 40.77
N THR A 486 -17.59 -20.54 39.54
CA THR A 486 -18.18 -21.85 39.26
C THR A 486 -17.14 -22.94 39.22
N LYS A 487 -15.91 -22.60 38.82
CA LYS A 487 -14.82 -23.56 38.66
C LYS A 487 -13.46 -22.90 38.76
N THR A 488 -12.51 -23.62 39.34
CA THR A 488 -11.08 -23.25 39.31
C THR A 488 -10.29 -24.39 38.69
N LEU A 489 -9.36 -24.05 37.81
CA LEU A 489 -8.46 -24.98 37.13
C LEU A 489 -7.02 -24.54 37.42
N ASP A 490 -6.13 -25.50 37.59
CA ASP A 490 -4.69 -25.19 37.70
C ASP A 490 -4.13 -24.70 36.36
N GLY A 491 -4.79 -25.02 35.24
CA GLY A 491 -4.48 -24.54 33.90
C GLY A 491 -3.08 -24.95 33.46
N LEU A 492 -2.15 -24.01 33.47
CA LEU A 492 -0.74 -24.27 33.15
C LEU A 492 0.06 -24.78 34.35
N GLY A 493 -0.51 -24.66 35.56
CA GLY A 493 0.11 -25.02 36.83
C GLY A 493 1.26 -24.08 37.19
N ARG A 494 1.71 -24.15 38.45
CA ARG A 494 2.98 -23.53 38.84
C ARG A 494 4.11 -24.26 38.10
N GLY A 495 4.61 -23.66 37.02
CA GLY A 495 5.78 -24.16 36.31
C GLY A 495 6.91 -24.44 37.28
N SER A 496 7.68 -25.53 37.06
CA SER A 496 8.71 -25.97 38.00
C SER A 496 9.98 -25.08 38.02
N GLY A 497 9.89 -23.82 37.58
CA GLY A 497 11.04 -22.96 37.32
C GLY A 497 10.77 -21.49 37.62
N THR A 498 11.81 -20.84 38.14
CA THR A 498 11.90 -19.45 38.61
C THR A 498 11.88 -18.39 37.50
N ARG A 499 11.08 -18.56 36.43
CA ARG A 499 10.91 -17.53 35.38
C ARG A 499 9.53 -16.91 35.49
N ASP A 500 9.46 -15.58 35.51
CA ASP A 500 8.20 -14.83 35.44
C ASP A 500 7.53 -15.12 34.10
N ARG A 501 6.39 -15.79 34.12
CA ARG A 501 5.72 -16.20 32.89
C ARG A 501 4.79 -15.09 32.43
N ARG A 502 5.27 -14.25 31.52
CA ARG A 502 4.47 -13.13 31.01
C ARG A 502 3.40 -13.59 30.01
N LEU A 503 2.15 -13.55 30.46
CA LEU A 503 0.96 -13.78 29.64
C LEU A 503 0.55 -12.48 28.92
N GLU A 504 0.23 -12.56 27.63
CA GLU A 504 -0.13 -11.36 26.83
C GLU A 504 -1.54 -11.39 26.24
N GLY A 505 -2.13 -12.58 26.09
CA GLY A 505 -3.37 -12.74 25.36
C GLY A 505 -4.15 -13.96 25.81
N LEU A 506 -5.47 -13.81 25.78
CA LEU A 506 -6.46 -14.78 26.23
C LEU A 506 -7.59 -14.84 25.21
N ALA A 507 -7.95 -16.02 24.74
CA ALA A 507 -9.12 -16.22 23.88
C ALA A 507 -9.87 -17.47 24.31
N PHE A 508 -11.20 -17.44 24.31
CA PHE A 508 -12.03 -18.56 24.71
C PHE A 508 -12.98 -18.97 23.59
N ASP A 509 -12.87 -20.24 23.18
CA ASP A 509 -13.79 -20.89 22.27
C ASP A 509 -14.78 -21.71 23.11
N SER A 510 -15.88 -21.07 23.49
CA SER A 510 -16.90 -21.67 24.36
C SER A 510 -17.60 -22.86 23.69
N ALA A 511 -17.79 -22.82 22.36
CA ALA A 511 -18.34 -23.93 21.60
C ALA A 511 -17.42 -25.16 21.58
N ALA A 512 -16.10 -24.95 21.64
CA ALA A 512 -15.11 -26.02 21.78
C ALA A 512 -14.71 -26.33 23.24
N ASN A 513 -15.22 -25.57 24.22
CA ASN A 513 -14.74 -25.55 25.60
C ASN A 513 -13.22 -25.37 25.72
N THR A 514 -12.58 -24.64 24.80
CA THR A 514 -11.12 -24.51 24.72
C THR A 514 -10.69 -23.08 25.04
N LEU A 515 -9.82 -22.91 26.03
CA LEU A 515 -9.19 -21.64 26.37
C LEU A 515 -7.77 -21.61 25.79
N TYR A 516 -7.43 -20.52 25.11
CA TYR A 516 -6.12 -20.28 24.55
C TYR A 516 -5.38 -19.21 25.33
N LEU A 517 -4.09 -19.43 25.58
CA LEU A 517 -3.22 -18.54 26.33
C LEU A 517 -1.91 -18.30 25.58
N SER A 518 -1.57 -17.04 25.29
CA SER A 518 -0.25 -16.69 24.77
C SER A 518 0.72 -16.39 25.90
N SER A 519 1.88 -17.03 25.84
CA SER A 519 3.00 -16.83 26.78
C SER A 519 4.17 -16.24 26.02
N PHE A 520 4.49 -14.99 26.31
CA PHE A 520 5.48 -14.20 25.59
C PHE A 520 6.89 -14.77 25.76
N GLU A 521 7.29 -15.03 27.01
CA GLU A 521 8.64 -15.53 27.32
C GLU A 521 8.84 -16.97 26.84
N ASP A 522 7.80 -17.78 26.96
CA ASP A 522 7.84 -19.19 26.56
C ASP A 522 7.76 -19.37 25.03
N ASN A 523 7.37 -18.32 24.29
CA ASN A 523 7.11 -18.39 22.85
C ASN A 523 6.08 -19.49 22.49
N THR A 524 5.00 -19.55 23.26
CA THR A 524 3.94 -20.55 23.08
C THR A 524 2.55 -19.94 23.11
N VAL A 525 1.63 -20.58 22.41
CA VAL A 525 0.20 -20.46 22.62
C VAL A 525 -0.33 -21.82 23.05
N THR A 526 -0.90 -21.89 24.25
CA THR A 526 -1.35 -23.15 24.84
C THR A 526 -2.87 -23.23 24.82
N ALA A 527 -3.41 -24.36 24.39
CA ALA A 527 -4.84 -24.68 24.39
C ALA A 527 -5.16 -25.57 25.60
N ILE A 528 -6.16 -25.17 26.38
CA ILE A 528 -6.58 -25.82 27.62
C ILE A 528 -8.06 -26.17 27.50
N ASP A 529 -8.40 -27.42 27.75
CA ASP A 529 -9.80 -27.84 27.86
C ASP A 529 -10.37 -27.34 29.20
N THR A 530 -11.43 -26.54 29.13
CA THR A 530 -12.04 -25.93 30.33
C THR A 530 -12.93 -26.90 31.11
N VAL A 531 -13.29 -28.06 30.55
CA VAL A 531 -14.02 -29.13 31.21
C VAL A 531 -13.09 -30.03 32.02
N THR A 532 -11.92 -30.39 31.50
CA THR A 532 -10.96 -31.23 32.23
C THR A 532 -9.90 -30.43 32.97
N GLY A 533 -9.56 -29.23 32.49
CA GLY A 533 -8.43 -28.44 32.95
C GLY A 533 -7.09 -28.87 32.36
N GLU A 534 -7.08 -29.83 31.43
CA GLU A 534 -5.86 -30.36 30.85
C GLU A 534 -5.42 -29.56 29.61
N ILE A 535 -4.10 -29.52 29.40
CA ILE A 535 -3.51 -28.93 28.20
C ILE A 535 -3.72 -29.90 27.02
N THR A 536 -4.45 -29.43 26.00
CA THR A 536 -4.77 -30.24 24.81
C THR A 536 -3.78 -30.06 23.67
N ASP A 537 -3.18 -28.87 23.53
CA ASP A 537 -2.16 -28.58 22.51
C ASP A 537 -1.27 -27.43 22.99
N THR A 538 0.00 -27.42 22.55
CA THR A 538 0.94 -26.33 22.80
C THR A 538 1.63 -25.96 21.50
N LEU A 539 1.36 -24.75 21.03
CA LEU A 539 1.80 -24.26 19.73
C LEU A 539 3.01 -23.34 19.93
N SER A 540 4.15 -23.70 19.37
CA SER A 540 5.31 -22.80 19.34
C SER A 540 5.06 -21.65 18.38
N ILE A 541 4.99 -20.42 18.91
CA ILE A 541 4.79 -19.17 18.17
C ILE A 541 5.74 -18.15 18.78
N ARG A 542 6.61 -17.55 17.97
CA ARG A 542 7.61 -16.60 18.46
C ARG A 542 6.94 -15.30 18.90
N LEU A 543 7.25 -14.80 20.09
CA LEU A 543 6.76 -13.53 20.64
C LEU A 543 5.25 -13.33 20.43
N PRO A 544 4.40 -14.23 20.95
CA PRO A 544 2.96 -14.12 20.80
C PRO A 544 2.45 -13.01 21.73
N TYR A 545 1.59 -12.14 21.19
CA TYR A 545 0.93 -11.06 21.93
C TYR A 545 -0.58 -11.35 22.04
N GLY A 546 -1.43 -10.42 21.60
CA GLY A 546 -2.88 -10.62 21.54
C GLY A 546 -3.26 -11.80 20.64
N ILE A 547 -4.30 -12.52 21.06
CA ILE A 547 -4.88 -13.66 20.35
C ILE A 547 -6.40 -13.52 20.30
N ALA A 548 -7.03 -14.02 19.24
CA ALA A 548 -8.47 -14.09 19.10
C ALA A 548 -8.87 -15.41 18.46
N VAL A 549 -10.06 -15.92 18.76
CA VAL A 549 -10.60 -17.15 18.18
C VAL A 549 -11.92 -16.87 17.49
N ASP A 550 -12.09 -17.40 16.28
CA ASP A 550 -13.38 -17.41 15.60
C ASP A 550 -14.17 -18.63 16.07
N PRO A 551 -15.25 -18.46 16.86
CA PRO A 551 -16.02 -19.58 17.41
C PRO A 551 -16.79 -20.35 16.33
N ARG A 552 -16.97 -19.79 15.12
CA ARG A 552 -17.69 -20.47 14.02
C ARG A 552 -16.82 -21.50 13.31
N THR A 553 -15.54 -21.19 13.15
CA THR A 553 -14.56 -22.05 12.46
C THR A 553 -13.55 -22.67 13.42
N HIS A 554 -13.65 -22.36 14.71
CA HIS A 554 -12.69 -22.72 15.76
C HIS A 554 -11.25 -22.38 15.37
N THR A 555 -11.08 -21.28 14.61
CA THR A 555 -9.78 -20.86 14.07
C THR A 555 -9.16 -19.84 15.00
N LEU A 556 -7.95 -20.11 15.45
CA LEU A 556 -7.19 -19.22 16.32
C LEU A 556 -6.32 -18.29 15.47
N TYR A 557 -6.35 -17.02 15.80
CA TYR A 557 -5.55 -15.96 15.21
C TYR A 557 -4.60 -15.44 16.28
N ALA A 558 -3.30 -15.63 16.08
CA ALA A 558 -2.29 -15.20 17.04
C ALA A 558 -1.40 -14.11 16.44
N TYR A 559 -1.34 -12.95 17.08
CA TYR A 559 -0.47 -11.87 16.63
C TYR A 559 0.97 -12.08 17.13
N SER A 560 1.91 -12.02 16.19
CA SER A 560 3.32 -12.35 16.39
C SER A 560 4.19 -11.50 15.48
N ALA A 561 5.02 -10.64 16.08
CA ALA A 561 6.06 -9.87 15.40
C ALA A 561 5.63 -9.24 14.06
N GLY A 562 4.51 -8.51 14.05
CA GLY A 562 4.03 -7.82 12.85
C GLY A 562 3.19 -8.65 11.89
N LYS A 563 2.78 -9.85 12.30
CA LYS A 563 1.96 -10.76 11.51
C LYS A 563 0.89 -11.42 12.36
N VAL A 564 -0.19 -11.83 11.72
CA VAL A 564 -1.20 -12.72 12.30
C VAL A 564 -0.96 -14.14 11.79
N VAL A 565 -0.68 -15.06 12.71
CA VAL A 565 -0.58 -16.49 12.42
C VAL A 565 -1.98 -17.08 12.50
N VAL A 566 -2.44 -17.71 11.41
CA VAL A 566 -3.75 -18.35 11.30
C VAL A 566 -3.60 -19.84 11.62
N ILE A 567 -4.36 -20.31 12.62
CA ILE A 567 -4.23 -21.66 13.16
C ILE A 567 -5.61 -22.31 13.15
N PRO A 568 -5.97 -23.02 12.07
CA PRO A 568 -7.22 -23.77 12.03
C PRO A 568 -7.18 -24.93 13.03
N ARG A 569 -8.35 -25.30 13.56
CA ARG A 569 -8.47 -26.47 14.42
C ARG A 569 -8.13 -27.74 13.63
N LYS A 570 -7.26 -28.59 14.16
CA LYS A 570 -6.93 -29.90 13.56
C LYS A 570 -8.20 -30.71 13.35
N GLY A 571 -8.47 -31.11 12.10
CA GLY A 571 -9.61 -31.95 11.74
C GLY A 571 -10.90 -31.21 11.35
N SER A 572 -10.83 -29.91 11.04
CA SER A 572 -11.93 -29.12 10.44
C SER A 572 -11.95 -29.19 8.92
#